data_AF-G5D8W6-F1
#
_entry.id   AF-G5D8W6-F1
#
_cell.length_a   1.000
_cell.length_b   1.000
_cell.length_c   1.000
_cell.angle_alpha   90.00
_cell.angle_beta   90.00
_cell.angle_gamma   90.00
#
_symmetry.space_group_name_H-M   'P 1'
#
loop_
_entity.id
_entity.type
_entity.pdbx_description
1 polymer ?
#
loop_
_entity_poly.entity_id
_entity_poly.type
_entity_poly.pdbx_seq_one_letter_code
_entity_poly.pdbx_strand_id
1 'polypeptide(L)'
;FPGECVKREIVRLVLERLTMEGLLFSGVDRECELFVRGRFYTKYVSEIESDHDEFFRNTKQALDELGLEGYSSEDCKIVKYVCTLISARAAFLSAAGLATLINKINKPNMTIAVDGSLYRFHPRFHNLMCLKMKELVKPGLKFQLQLSHDGSGKGAAIVAAVA
;
A
#
# COMPACT_ATOMS: atom_id res chain seq x y z
N PHE A 1 17.85 -1.59 12.52
CA PHE A 1 16.91 -2.40 11.72
C PHE A 1 16.17 -1.47 10.77
N PRO A 2 16.68 -1.22 9.56
CA PRO A 2 16.08 -0.22 8.69
C PRO A 2 14.72 -0.72 8.21
N GLY A 3 13.68 0.09 8.45
CA GLY A 3 12.27 -0.20 8.23
C GLY A 3 11.93 -0.81 6.87
N GLU A 4 11.94 -2.14 6.79
CA GLU A 4 11.39 -2.85 5.66
C GLU A 4 9.87 -2.64 5.64
N CYS A 5 9.36 -2.00 4.59
CA CYS A 5 7.93 -1.89 4.35
C CYS A 5 7.33 -3.29 4.16
N VAL A 6 6.67 -3.84 5.18
CA VAL A 6 6.08 -5.20 5.20
C VAL A 6 5.18 -5.47 3.98
N LYS A 7 4.52 -4.44 3.44
CA LYS A 7 3.66 -4.56 2.26
C LYS A 7 4.36 -5.12 1.03
N ARG A 8 5.58 -4.65 0.73
CA ARG A 8 6.31 -5.03 -0.47
C ARG A 8 6.68 -6.51 -0.43
N GLU A 9 7.03 -6.99 0.75
CA GLU A 9 7.42 -8.38 0.97
C GLU A 9 6.20 -9.30 0.93
N ILE A 10 5.03 -8.87 1.42
CA ILE A 10 3.79 -9.62 1.26
C ILE A 10 3.43 -9.78 -0.22
N VAL A 11 3.55 -8.71 -1.03
CA VAL A 11 3.31 -8.80 -2.48
C VAL A 11 4.27 -9.80 -3.10
N ARG A 12 5.57 -9.68 -2.82
CA ARG A 12 6.62 -10.59 -3.32
C ARG A 12 6.31 -12.05 -2.98
N LEU A 13 6.00 -12.35 -1.71
CA LEU A 13 5.71 -13.71 -1.24
C LEU A 13 4.46 -14.31 -1.91
N VAL A 14 3.43 -13.50 -2.18
CA VAL A 14 2.25 -13.97 -2.90
C VAL A 14 2.59 -14.28 -4.35
N LEU A 15 3.34 -13.40 -5.03
CA LEU A 15 3.77 -13.62 -6.41
C LEU A 15 4.70 -14.84 -6.52
N GLU A 16 5.70 -14.94 -5.64
CA GLU A 16 6.59 -16.10 -5.52
C GLU A 16 5.79 -17.40 -5.38
N ARG A 17 4.79 -17.43 -4.49
CA ARG A 17 3.95 -18.61 -4.29
C ARG A 17 3.13 -18.96 -5.53
N LEU A 18 2.52 -17.97 -6.18
CA LEU A 18 1.74 -18.18 -7.41
C LEU A 18 2.63 -18.72 -8.55
N THR A 19 3.87 -18.26 -8.64
CA THR A 19 4.86 -18.78 -9.59
C THR A 19 5.32 -20.20 -9.24
N MET A 20 5.56 -20.51 -7.97
CA MET A 20 5.88 -21.87 -7.53
C MET A 20 4.75 -22.88 -7.78
N GLU A 21 3.49 -22.43 -7.70
CA GLU A 21 2.31 -23.23 -8.00
C GLU A 21 2.02 -23.33 -9.51
N GLY A 22 2.82 -22.68 -10.37
CA GLY A 22 2.66 -22.70 -11.83
C GLY A 22 1.46 -21.88 -12.33
N LEU A 23 0.90 -21.00 -11.50
CA LEU A 23 -0.26 -20.18 -11.81
C LEU A 23 0.10 -18.82 -12.42
N LEU A 24 1.37 -18.41 -12.31
CA LEU A 24 1.82 -17.07 -12.69
C LEU A 24 3.26 -17.12 -13.21
N PHE A 25 3.48 -16.59 -14.41
CA PHE A 25 4.73 -16.70 -15.17
C PHE A 25 5.15 -18.15 -15.49
N SER A 26 4.99 -18.53 -16.76
CA SER A 26 5.41 -19.86 -17.24
C SER A 26 6.91 -19.92 -17.49
N GLY A 27 7.61 -20.86 -16.85
CA GLY A 27 9.01 -21.17 -17.18
C GLY A 27 10.04 -20.21 -16.60
N VAL A 28 9.69 -19.43 -15.58
CA VAL A 28 10.63 -18.52 -14.89
C VAL A 28 11.65 -19.31 -14.09
N ASP A 29 12.93 -18.91 -14.25
CA ASP A 29 14.03 -19.47 -13.49
C ASP A 29 13.95 -19.07 -12.00
N ARG A 30 14.31 -20.00 -11.11
CA ARG A 30 14.32 -19.78 -9.66
C ARG A 30 15.39 -18.77 -9.22
N GLU A 31 16.31 -18.43 -10.11
CA GLU A 31 17.33 -17.40 -9.90
C GLU A 31 16.81 -15.96 -10.15
N CYS A 32 15.55 -15.80 -10.59
CA CYS A 32 14.94 -14.49 -10.81
C CYS A 32 14.89 -13.64 -9.53
N GLU A 33 15.02 -12.30 -9.67
CA GLU A 33 15.02 -11.38 -8.54
C GLU A 33 13.73 -11.44 -7.69
N LEU A 34 12.63 -11.93 -8.25
CA LEU A 34 11.37 -12.16 -7.53
C LEU A 34 11.54 -13.09 -6.31
N PHE A 35 12.41 -14.10 -6.40
CA PHE A 35 12.68 -15.06 -5.31
C PHE A 35 13.65 -14.52 -4.26
N VAL A 36 14.28 -13.37 -4.51
CA VAL A 36 15.25 -12.77 -3.61
C VAL A 36 14.56 -11.76 -2.70
N ARG A 37 14.63 -12.00 -1.39
CA ARG A 37 14.07 -11.11 -0.37
C ARG A 37 14.57 -9.67 -0.56
N GLY A 38 13.65 -8.72 -0.47
CA GLY A 38 13.97 -7.29 -0.54
C GLY A 38 14.23 -6.71 -1.93
N ARG A 39 14.19 -7.53 -3.00
CA ARG A 39 14.28 -7.04 -4.39
C ARG A 39 12.98 -6.43 -4.91
N PHE A 40 11.85 -6.79 -4.31
CA PHE A 40 10.58 -6.17 -4.65
C PHE A 40 10.44 -4.81 -3.93
N TYR A 41 10.67 -3.72 -4.67
CA TYR A 41 10.61 -2.37 -4.12
C TYR A 41 9.18 -1.87 -3.94
N THR A 42 8.99 -1.00 -2.93
CA THR A 42 7.69 -0.36 -2.68
C THR A 42 7.21 0.49 -3.85
N LYS A 43 8.13 1.02 -4.69
CA LYS A 43 7.78 1.80 -5.89
C LYS A 43 6.93 0.99 -6.87
N TYR A 44 7.22 -0.30 -7.02
CA TYR A 44 6.51 -1.19 -7.95
C TYR A 44 5.03 -1.28 -7.60
N VAL A 45 4.68 -1.39 -6.32
CA VAL A 45 3.26 -1.43 -5.89
C VAL A 45 2.52 -0.17 -6.34
N SER A 46 3.12 1.01 -6.13
CA SER A 46 2.50 2.28 -6.51
C SER A 46 2.39 2.45 -8.02
N GLU A 47 3.43 2.07 -8.77
CA GLU A 47 3.50 2.15 -10.23
C GLU A 47 2.49 1.20 -10.89
N ILE A 48 2.43 -0.05 -10.45
CA ILE A 48 1.47 -1.08 -10.90
C ILE A 48 0.02 -0.63 -10.64
N GLU A 49 -0.26 -0.07 -9.46
CA GLU A 49 -1.61 0.42 -9.15
C GLU A 49 -2.01 1.70 -9.89
N SER A 50 -1.03 2.45 -10.39
CA SER A 50 -1.24 3.67 -11.18
C SER A 50 -1.53 3.36 -12.65
N ASP A 51 -1.33 2.12 -13.12
CA ASP A 51 -1.76 1.72 -14.45
C ASP A 51 -3.29 1.83 -14.55
N HIS A 52 -3.79 2.68 -15.44
CA HIS A 52 -5.22 2.75 -15.78
C HIS A 52 -5.50 2.18 -17.18
N ASP A 53 -4.46 1.96 -17.97
CA ASP A 53 -4.56 1.50 -19.35
C ASP A 53 -4.58 -0.04 -19.44
N GLU A 54 -5.22 -0.57 -20.49
CA GLU A 54 -5.24 -2.01 -20.78
C GLU A 54 -3.87 -2.58 -21.19
N PHE A 55 -2.87 -1.71 -21.36
CA PHE A 55 -1.52 -2.06 -21.79
C PHE A 55 -0.56 -2.39 -20.63
N PHE A 56 -0.94 -2.08 -19.38
CA PHE A 56 -0.17 -2.37 -18.16
C PHE A 56 1.29 -1.91 -18.24
N ARG A 57 1.55 -0.71 -18.78
CA ARG A 57 2.92 -0.25 -19.11
C ARG A 57 3.83 -0.22 -17.88
N ASN A 58 3.35 0.33 -16.77
CA ASN A 58 4.15 0.40 -15.54
C ASN A 58 4.37 -0.98 -14.94
N THR A 59 3.36 -1.85 -15.01
CA THR A 59 3.47 -3.24 -14.56
C THR A 59 4.53 -3.98 -15.37
N LYS A 60 4.52 -3.87 -16.70
CA LYS A 60 5.52 -4.49 -17.57
C LYS A 60 6.92 -4.00 -17.25
N GLN A 61 7.09 -2.69 -17.14
CA GLN A 61 8.37 -2.09 -16.74
C GLN A 61 8.86 -2.61 -15.38
N ALA A 62 7.98 -2.72 -14.39
CA ALA A 62 8.33 -3.27 -13.08
C ALA A 62 8.74 -4.76 -13.15
N LEU A 63 8.09 -5.55 -14.01
CA LEU A 63 8.43 -6.95 -14.24
C LEU A 63 9.76 -7.10 -14.99
N ASP A 64 10.02 -6.25 -15.99
CA ASP A 64 11.28 -6.21 -16.73
C ASP A 64 12.45 -5.84 -15.80
N GLU A 65 12.26 -4.86 -14.90
CA GLU A 65 13.26 -4.50 -13.88
C GLU A 65 13.54 -5.63 -12.88
N LEU A 66 12.58 -6.53 -12.67
CA LEU A 66 12.75 -7.74 -11.84
C LEU A 66 13.39 -8.90 -12.61
N GLY A 67 13.72 -8.71 -13.90
CA GLY A 67 14.31 -9.73 -14.76
C GLY A 67 13.34 -10.85 -15.12
N LEU A 68 12.04 -10.58 -15.15
CA LEU A 68 11.02 -11.53 -15.58
C LEU A 68 10.81 -11.41 -17.09
N GLU A 69 10.95 -12.53 -17.80
CA GLU A 69 10.69 -12.61 -19.24
C GLU A 69 9.51 -13.52 -19.55
N GLY A 70 8.89 -13.36 -20.72
CA GLY A 70 7.84 -14.26 -21.21
C GLY A 70 6.49 -14.18 -20.48
N TYR A 71 6.23 -13.11 -19.72
CA TYR A 71 4.95 -12.91 -19.04
C TYR A 71 3.83 -12.50 -20.02
N SER A 72 2.61 -12.96 -19.73
CA SER A 72 1.42 -12.64 -20.52
C SER A 72 0.70 -11.38 -20.00
N SER A 73 -0.23 -10.87 -20.81
CA SER A 73 -1.15 -9.80 -20.36
C SER A 73 -2.06 -10.26 -19.21
N GLU A 74 -2.35 -11.56 -19.09
CA GLU A 74 -3.10 -12.12 -17.96
C GLU A 74 -2.25 -12.11 -16.68
N ASP A 75 -0.95 -12.43 -16.76
CA ASP A 75 -0.05 -12.31 -15.61
C ASP A 75 0.00 -10.88 -15.09
N CYS A 76 0.05 -9.89 -15.98
CA CYS A 76 0.01 -8.46 -15.62
C CYS A 76 -1.28 -8.10 -14.86
N LYS A 77 -2.44 -8.65 -15.28
CA LYS A 77 -3.72 -8.46 -14.58
C LYS A 77 -3.66 -9.04 -13.17
N ILE A 78 -3.12 -10.26 -13.02
CA ILE A 78 -3.01 -10.93 -11.72
C ILE A 78 -2.07 -10.15 -10.79
N VAL A 79 -0.90 -9.73 -11.28
CA VAL A 79 0.07 -8.93 -10.51
C VAL A 79 -0.58 -7.64 -9.99
N LYS A 80 -1.29 -6.92 -10.86
CA LYS A 80 -2.02 -5.70 -10.49
C LYS A 80 -3.13 -5.97 -9.48
N TYR A 81 -3.86 -7.06 -9.66
CA TYR A 81 -4.92 -7.46 -8.74
C TYR A 81 -4.36 -7.76 -7.35
N VAL A 82 -3.26 -8.51 -7.26
CA VAL A 82 -2.55 -8.82 -6.01
C VAL A 82 -2.08 -7.55 -5.31
N CYS A 83 -1.45 -6.61 -6.04
CA CYS A 83 -1.02 -5.33 -5.48
C CYS A 83 -2.21 -4.56 -4.88
N THR A 84 -3.26 -4.39 -5.67
CA THR A 84 -4.48 -3.67 -5.27
C THR A 84 -5.12 -4.29 -4.02
N LEU A 85 -5.20 -5.62 -3.96
CA LEU A 85 -5.82 -6.34 -2.86
C LEU A 85 -5.03 -6.18 -1.56
N ILE A 86 -3.69 -6.27 -1.62
CA ILE A 86 -2.83 -6.10 -0.45
C ILE A 86 -2.89 -4.65 0.05
N SER A 87 -2.87 -3.68 -0.84
CA SER A 87 -3.00 -2.26 -0.50
C SER A 87 -4.34 -1.94 0.13
N ALA A 88 -5.43 -2.47 -0.41
CA ALA A 88 -6.77 -2.32 0.15
C ALA A 88 -6.87 -2.94 1.55
N ARG A 89 -6.36 -4.16 1.74
CA ARG A 89 -6.33 -4.81 3.05
C ARG A 89 -5.59 -3.97 4.09
N ALA A 90 -4.45 -3.40 3.70
CA ALA A 90 -3.69 -2.54 4.59
C ALA A 90 -4.40 -1.21 4.90
N ALA A 91 -5.09 -0.62 3.92
CA ALA A 91 -5.90 0.58 4.13
C ALA A 91 -7.05 0.29 5.10
N PHE A 92 -7.73 -0.85 4.95
CA PHE A 92 -8.86 -1.25 5.80
C PHE A 92 -8.44 -1.55 7.23
N LEU A 93 -7.29 -2.22 7.43
CA LEU A 93 -6.77 -2.47 8.77
C LEU A 93 -6.42 -1.16 9.50
N SER A 94 -5.80 -0.23 8.77
CA SER A 94 -5.46 1.11 9.30
C SER A 94 -6.73 1.92 9.62
N ALA A 95 -7.71 1.88 8.71
CA ALA A 95 -9.02 2.50 8.90
C ALA A 95 -9.76 1.95 10.13
N ALA A 96 -9.72 0.64 10.36
CA ALA A 96 -10.36 0.01 11.50
C ALA A 96 -9.77 0.51 12.82
N GLY A 97 -8.44 0.51 12.94
CA GLY A 97 -7.76 1.06 14.12
C GLY A 97 -8.16 2.51 14.38
N LEU A 98 -8.17 3.34 13.33
CA LEU A 98 -8.53 4.75 13.46
C LEU A 98 -10.01 4.97 13.80
N ALA A 99 -10.91 4.20 13.21
CA ALA A 99 -12.34 4.23 13.51
C ALA A 99 -12.61 3.86 14.98
N THR A 100 -11.90 2.86 15.53
CA THR A 100 -12.03 2.53 16.95
C THR A 100 -11.64 3.69 17.86
N LEU A 101 -10.57 4.42 17.53
CA LEU A 101 -10.15 5.59 18.29
C LEU A 101 -11.17 6.74 18.21
N ILE A 102 -11.68 7.05 17.02
CA ILE A 102 -12.73 8.06 16.83
C ILE A 102 -13.96 7.70 17.67
N ASN A 103 -14.41 6.45 17.59
CA ASN A 103 -15.58 5.96 18.31
C ASN A 103 -15.40 5.96 19.84
N LYS A 104 -14.16 5.81 20.31
CA LYS A 104 -13.79 5.87 21.74
C LYS A 104 -13.70 7.31 22.24
N ILE A 105 -13.10 8.21 21.47
CA ILE A 105 -12.98 9.64 21.82
C ILE A 105 -14.35 10.33 21.80
N ASN A 106 -15.22 9.94 20.87
CA ASN A 106 -16.62 10.36 20.78
C ASN A 106 -16.83 11.89 20.81
N LYS A 107 -15.98 12.63 20.09
CA LYS A 107 -16.12 14.08 19.88
C LYS A 107 -16.60 14.40 18.46
N PRO A 108 -17.42 15.44 18.28
CA PRO A 108 -17.79 15.90 16.95
C PRO A 108 -16.57 16.53 16.24
N ASN A 109 -16.54 16.43 14.91
CA ASN A 109 -15.58 17.12 14.02
C ASN A 109 -14.10 16.87 14.36
N MET A 110 -13.62 15.64 14.13
CA MET A 110 -12.20 15.31 14.35
C MET A 110 -11.37 15.47 13.08
N THR A 111 -10.24 16.17 13.17
CA THR A 111 -9.21 16.19 12.12
C THR A 111 -8.09 15.26 12.51
N ILE A 112 -7.74 14.35 11.61
CA ILE A 112 -6.71 13.35 11.79
C ILE A 112 -5.56 13.67 10.85
N ALA A 113 -4.44 14.05 11.44
CA ALA A 113 -3.19 14.26 10.70
C ALA A 113 -2.58 12.91 10.33
N VAL A 114 -2.36 12.70 9.03
CA VAL A 114 -1.71 11.50 8.49
C VAL A 114 -0.39 11.88 7.85
N ASP A 115 0.66 11.15 8.19
CA ASP A 115 1.97 11.25 7.57
C ASP A 115 2.46 9.88 7.14
N GLY A 116 3.22 9.83 6.05
CA GLY A 116 3.76 8.59 5.49
C GLY A 116 3.78 8.61 3.96
N SER A 117 4.91 8.20 3.40
CA SER A 117 5.14 8.09 1.95
C SER A 117 4.08 7.23 1.26
N LEU A 118 3.68 6.12 1.88
CA LEU A 118 2.58 5.28 1.39
C LEU A 118 1.27 6.07 1.23
N TYR A 119 0.88 6.85 2.23
CA TYR A 119 -0.37 7.59 2.15
C TYR A 119 -0.27 8.76 1.15
N ARG A 120 0.94 9.33 0.97
CA ARG A 120 1.22 10.43 0.03
C ARG A 120 1.27 9.98 -1.43
N PHE A 121 1.96 8.87 -1.73
CA PHE A 121 2.27 8.46 -3.10
C PHE A 121 1.33 7.42 -3.68
N HIS A 122 0.46 6.82 -2.86
CA HIS A 122 -0.37 5.73 -3.32
C HIS A 122 -1.76 6.23 -3.78
N PRO A 123 -2.12 6.05 -5.07
CA PRO A 123 -3.24 6.76 -5.69
C PRO A 123 -4.60 6.47 -5.04
N ARG A 124 -4.79 5.25 -4.53
CA ARG A 124 -6.08 4.79 -4.00
C ARG A 124 -6.16 4.75 -2.47
N PHE A 125 -5.05 4.96 -1.77
CA PHE A 125 -4.97 4.61 -0.35
C PHE A 125 -5.85 5.51 0.53
N HIS A 126 -5.83 6.82 0.26
CA HIS A 126 -6.70 7.79 0.93
C HIS A 126 -8.19 7.42 0.80
N ASN A 127 -8.64 7.16 -0.43
CA ASN A 127 -10.03 6.87 -0.72
C ASN A 127 -10.50 5.58 -0.06
N LEU A 128 -9.69 4.52 -0.11
CA LEU A 128 -9.99 3.24 0.54
C LEU A 128 -10.09 3.38 2.06
N MET A 129 -9.19 4.16 2.67
CA MET A 129 -9.22 4.41 4.10
C MET A 129 -10.46 5.23 4.50
N CYS A 130 -10.74 6.33 3.79
CA CYS A 130 -11.94 7.14 3.98
C CYS A 130 -13.23 6.32 3.88
N LEU A 131 -13.33 5.49 2.84
CA LEU A 131 -14.49 4.63 2.59
C LEU A 131 -14.69 3.68 3.77
N LYS A 132 -13.63 2.98 4.19
CA LYS A 132 -13.75 2.00 5.28
C LYS A 132 -14.00 2.64 6.63
N MET A 133 -13.45 3.83 6.88
CA MET A 133 -13.72 4.57 8.11
C MET A 133 -15.18 5.04 8.18
N LYS A 134 -15.76 5.50 7.07
CA LYS A 134 -17.18 5.89 7.03
C LYS A 134 -18.12 4.73 7.39
N GLU A 135 -17.75 3.50 7.03
CA GLU A 135 -18.52 2.30 7.39
C GLU A 135 -18.41 1.94 8.88
N LEU A 136 -17.27 2.23 9.52
CA LEU A 136 -16.96 1.78 10.89
C LEU A 136 -17.20 2.84 11.97
N VAL A 137 -17.23 4.12 11.60
CA VAL A 137 -17.45 5.23 12.53
C VAL A 137 -18.93 5.34 12.88
N LYS A 138 -19.23 5.60 14.16
CA LYS A 138 -20.60 5.77 14.66
C LYS A 138 -21.31 6.90 13.91
N PRO A 139 -22.62 6.75 13.59
CA PRO A 139 -23.39 7.80 12.94
C PRO A 139 -23.37 9.07 13.80
N GLY A 140 -23.23 10.22 13.14
CA GLY A 140 -23.16 11.55 13.78
C GLY A 140 -21.73 12.04 14.08
N LEU A 141 -20.71 11.18 14.03
CA LEU A 141 -19.32 11.59 14.15
C LEU A 141 -18.76 11.96 12.76
N LYS A 142 -18.28 13.20 12.63
CA LYS A 142 -17.61 13.68 11.42
C LYS A 142 -16.10 13.62 11.62
N PHE A 143 -15.38 13.17 10.59
CA PHE A 143 -13.92 13.14 10.58
C PHE A 143 -13.37 13.67 9.25
N GLN A 144 -12.16 14.21 9.29
CA GLN A 144 -11.40 14.62 8.12
C GLN A 144 -9.96 14.12 8.25
N LEU A 145 -9.42 13.56 7.17
CA LEU A 145 -8.02 13.17 7.09
C LEU A 145 -7.24 14.27 6.39
N GLN A 146 -6.15 14.72 7.00
CA GLN A 146 -5.31 15.78 6.47
C GLN A 146 -3.85 15.33 6.41
N LEU A 147 -3.20 15.54 5.26
CA LEU A 147 -1.78 15.29 5.09
C LEU A 147 -0.97 16.24 5.97
N SER A 148 -0.17 15.69 6.89
CA SER A 148 0.83 16.46 7.60
C SER A 148 2.11 16.48 6.78
N HIS A 149 2.63 17.68 6.48
CA HIS A 149 3.84 17.81 5.66
C HIS A 149 5.12 17.48 6.42
N ASP A 150 5.13 17.63 7.76
CA ASP A 150 6.33 17.43 8.58
C ASP A 150 5.98 17.29 10.07
N GLY A 151 5.45 16.12 10.46
CA GLY A 151 5.04 15.88 11.86
C GLY A 151 6.21 15.65 12.82
N SER A 152 7.29 15.05 12.31
CA SER A 152 8.42 14.59 13.13
C SER A 152 9.24 15.76 13.71
N GLY A 153 9.58 16.76 12.89
CA GLY A 153 10.37 17.91 13.35
C GLY A 153 9.57 18.91 14.19
N LYS A 154 8.37 19.28 13.73
CA LYS A 154 7.54 20.29 14.39
C LYS A 154 6.93 19.78 15.70
N GLY A 155 6.52 18.51 15.75
CA GLY A 155 6.00 17.89 16.96
C GLY A 155 7.05 17.84 18.07
N ALA A 156 8.27 17.42 17.74
CA ALA A 156 9.38 17.38 18.70
C ALA A 156 9.72 18.78 19.24
N ALA A 157 9.75 19.81 18.37
CA ALA A 157 10.03 21.17 18.79
C ALA A 157 8.97 21.76 19.73
N ILE A 158 7.68 21.50 19.48
CA ILE A 158 6.60 21.97 20.36
C ILE A 158 6.67 21.28 21.72
N VAL A 159 6.90 19.97 21.75
CA VAL A 159 7.05 19.23 23.02
C VAL A 159 8.27 19.73 23.80
N ALA A 160 9.39 20.00 23.12
CA ALA A 160 10.59 20.57 23.75
C ALA A 160 10.39 21.99 24.29
N ALA A 161 9.53 22.80 23.65
CA ALA A 161 9.24 24.17 24.09
C ALA A 161 8.22 24.25 25.25
N VAL A 162 7.47 23.17 25.50
CA VAL A 162 6.53 23.06 26.62
C VAL A 162 7.19 22.42 27.86
N ALA A 163 8.39 21.87 27.72
CA ALA A 163 9.18 21.26 28.78
C ALA A 163 10.04 22.26 29.56
#